data_AF-A0A2D3URA4-F1
#
_entry.id   AF-A0A2D3URA4-F1
#
_cell.length_a   1.000
_cell.length_b   1.000
_cell.length_c   1.000
_cell.angle_alpha   90.00
_cell.angle_beta   90.00
_cell.angle_gamma   90.00
#
_symmetry.space_group_name_H-M   'P 1'
#
loop_
_entity.id
_entity.type
_entity.pdbx_description
1 polymer ?
#
loop_
_entity_poly.entity_id
_entity_poly.type
_entity_poly.pdbx_seq_one_letter_code
_entity_poly.pdbx_strand_id
1 'polypeptide(L)'
;MQSMWDSFQYSYGYWQGRLGSFGLSTLVGKATNLISLPLPFLSLVAVPLFGGSSTRMSLVFVYLTWTILLLSHDPLTLEFYGTLFVRLIFYLLPALLFLAFDCIVPKLSKNVKARGARHLPHQLGRKRVLSIVGVAVGNVLLGVVLQVGLEWAWTELFHFRSLIKISRIPTMPLPWSVAIHLAQGFAVRGVSHYYIHRYVLHGRKTVLKTWHLRWHHSVDLPFSVVAAYDHPVNYLLCTWLPTVLPAYCFGWHALTWFTFLALTSLEELFIFSGYNVLPSAILLAGTARRIEAHFDSVKSGSSAGNFGHIGVMDYSLGTACKGVDIMDDVQDEAAKHRLQERIDSAVKAALESQRKETNNSEQSRSSAFLDKLGGRSGKEDASDGQRATRRSGRTR
;
A
#
# COMPACT_ATOMS: atom_id res chain seq x y z
N MET A 1 23.74 32.48 30.22
CA MET A 1 22.51 33.24 30.53
C MET A 1 21.41 33.02 29.48
N GLN A 2 21.73 33.05 28.18
CA GLN A 2 20.75 32.77 27.11
C GLN A 2 20.06 31.40 27.24
N SER A 3 20.82 30.32 27.49
CA SER A 3 20.26 28.96 27.63
C SER A 3 19.33 28.76 28.84
N MET A 4 19.52 29.56 29.90
CA MET A 4 18.63 29.57 31.06
C MET A 4 17.36 30.35 30.77
N TRP A 5 17.46 31.44 29.99
CA TRP A 5 16.32 32.20 29.51
C TRP A 5 15.47 31.38 28.52
N ASP A 6 16.11 30.60 27.65
CA ASP A 6 15.44 29.67 26.73
C ASP A 6 14.76 28.51 27.49
N SER A 7 15.40 27.98 28.55
CA SER A 7 14.79 26.96 29.43
C SER A 7 13.63 27.55 30.26
N PHE A 8 13.73 28.81 30.67
CA PHE A 8 12.68 29.50 31.41
C PHE A 8 11.50 29.85 30.50
N GLN A 9 11.73 30.30 29.26
CA GLN A 9 10.69 30.48 28.24
C GLN A 9 10.04 29.15 27.85
N TYR A 10 10.84 28.08 27.73
CA TYR A 10 10.35 26.72 27.50
C TYR A 10 9.44 26.26 28.64
N SER A 11 9.85 26.46 29.90
CA SER A 11 9.06 26.11 31.08
C SER A 11 7.83 27.02 31.25
N TYR A 12 7.96 28.33 31.08
CA TYR A 12 6.87 29.29 31.27
C TYR A 12 5.76 29.12 30.21
N GLY A 13 6.14 28.90 28.94
CA GLY A 13 5.19 28.53 27.88
C GLY A 13 4.58 27.14 28.06
N TYR A 14 5.24 26.23 28.80
CA TYR A 14 4.72 24.91 29.17
C TYR A 14 3.66 24.99 30.28
N TRP A 15 3.82 25.92 31.22
CA TRP A 15 2.89 26.12 32.33
C TRP A 15 1.60 26.85 31.93
N GLN A 16 1.63 27.75 30.93
CA GLN A 16 0.46 28.53 30.51
C GLN A 16 -0.63 27.73 29.77
N GLY A 17 -0.30 26.55 29.22
CA GLY A 17 -1.27 25.70 28.51
C GLY A 17 -2.04 24.70 29.39
N ARG A 18 -1.82 24.72 30.72
CA ARG A 18 -1.97 23.51 31.54
C ARG A 18 -2.74 23.68 32.84
N LEU A 19 -3.89 24.32 32.78
CA LEU A 19 -4.95 24.10 33.76
C LEU A 19 -6.13 23.45 33.03
N GLY A 20 -6.19 22.12 33.11
CA GLY A 20 -7.28 21.32 32.56
C GLY A 20 -8.60 21.64 33.26
N SER A 21 -9.31 22.62 32.73
CA SER A 21 -10.73 22.83 33.04
C SER A 21 -11.55 21.82 32.25
N PHE A 22 -12.18 20.86 32.94
CA PHE A 22 -13.23 20.04 32.35
C PHE A 22 -14.51 20.88 32.27
N GLY A 23 -14.59 21.70 31.23
CA GLY A 23 -15.75 22.53 30.91
C GLY A 23 -16.26 22.31 29.49
N LEU A 24 -17.48 22.76 29.21
CA LEU A 24 -18.09 22.73 27.88
C LEU A 24 -17.20 23.40 26.81
N SER A 25 -16.48 24.46 27.18
CA SER A 25 -15.50 25.14 26.31
C SER A 25 -14.35 24.22 25.85
N THR A 26 -13.84 23.34 26.71
CA THR A 26 -12.78 22.38 26.38
C THR A 26 -13.29 21.28 25.45
N LEU A 27 -14.53 20.82 25.66
CA LEU A 27 -15.18 19.87 24.76
C LEU A 27 -15.46 20.49 23.39
N VAL A 28 -15.98 21.72 23.36
CA VAL A 28 -16.18 22.49 22.12
C VAL A 28 -14.83 22.69 21.43
N GLY A 29 -13.77 23.10 22.13
CA GLY A 29 -12.43 23.26 21.54
C GLY A 29 -11.86 21.96 20.97
N LYS A 30 -12.01 20.84 21.66
CA LYS A 30 -11.61 19.51 21.13
C LYS A 30 -12.44 19.08 19.93
N ALA A 31 -13.75 19.37 19.93
CA ALA A 31 -14.63 19.12 18.80
C ALA A 31 -14.30 20.03 17.60
N THR A 32 -13.98 21.30 17.83
CA THR A 32 -13.50 22.23 16.81
C THR A 32 -12.21 21.70 16.19
N ASN A 33 -11.25 21.24 17.00
CA ASN A 33 -9.99 20.65 16.51
C ASN A 33 -10.22 19.37 15.70
N LEU A 34 -11.20 18.53 16.05
CA LEU A 34 -11.59 17.36 15.24
C LEU A 34 -12.10 17.74 13.84
N ILE A 35 -12.62 18.96 13.67
CA ILE A 35 -13.15 19.45 12.40
C ILE A 35 -12.08 20.26 11.64
N SER A 36 -11.29 21.06 12.35
CA SER A 36 -10.35 22.02 11.74
C SER A 36 -8.97 21.43 11.41
N LEU A 37 -8.46 20.47 12.19
CA LEU A 37 -7.14 19.86 11.97
C LEU A 37 -7.06 18.89 10.78
N PRO A 38 -8.11 18.11 10.42
CA PRO A 38 -8.02 17.24 9.26
C PRO A 38 -7.73 17.97 7.95
N LEU A 39 -8.20 19.23 7.80
CA LEU A 39 -8.02 20.01 6.58
C LEU A 39 -6.54 20.32 6.26
N PRO A 40 -5.74 20.91 7.17
CA PRO A 40 -4.31 21.13 6.92
C PRO A 40 -3.53 19.83 6.77
N PHE A 41 -3.85 18.77 7.53
CA PHE A 41 -3.24 17.45 7.32
C PHE A 41 -3.59 16.85 5.95
N LEU A 42 -4.83 16.99 5.51
CA LEU A 42 -5.26 16.58 4.18
C LEU A 42 -4.52 17.37 3.11
N SER A 43 -4.29 18.67 3.34
CA SER A 43 -3.55 19.52 2.42
C SER A 43 -2.09 19.09 2.27
N LEU A 44 -1.43 18.71 3.38
CA LEU A 44 -0.06 18.16 3.36
C LEU A 44 0.08 16.93 2.45
N VAL A 45 -1.00 16.15 2.31
CA VAL A 45 -1.03 14.94 1.47
C VAL A 45 -1.52 15.24 0.06
N ALA A 46 -2.63 15.99 -0.07
CA ALA A 46 -3.34 16.16 -1.32
C ALA A 46 -2.60 17.07 -2.30
N VAL A 47 -1.95 18.14 -1.82
CA VAL A 47 -1.28 19.10 -2.72
C VAL A 47 -0.07 18.46 -3.42
N PRO A 48 0.82 17.70 -2.74
CA PRO A 48 1.91 17.01 -3.44
C PRO A 48 1.46 15.92 -4.41
N LEU A 49 0.33 15.26 -4.14
CA LEU A 49 -0.13 14.11 -4.94
C LEU A 49 -1.03 14.50 -6.11
N PHE A 50 -1.87 15.53 -5.94
CA PHE A 50 -2.91 15.90 -6.90
C PHE A 50 -2.86 17.35 -7.35
N GLY A 51 -2.11 18.21 -6.65
CA GLY A 51 -1.86 19.55 -7.12
C GLY A 51 -0.90 19.46 -8.30
N GLY A 52 -1.38 19.73 -9.52
CA GLY A 52 -0.57 19.78 -10.75
C GLY A 52 0.49 20.88 -10.78
N SER A 53 1.03 21.26 -9.62
CA SER A 53 2.07 22.25 -9.39
C SER A 53 3.46 21.64 -9.56
N SER A 54 4.46 22.48 -9.82
CA SER A 54 5.85 22.02 -9.88
C SER A 54 6.31 21.48 -8.51
N THR A 55 7.23 20.50 -8.50
CA THR A 55 7.74 19.86 -7.27
C THR A 55 8.21 20.87 -6.23
N ARG A 56 8.82 21.98 -6.66
CA ARG A 56 9.28 23.06 -5.76
C ARG A 56 8.11 23.74 -5.06
N MET A 57 7.01 24.02 -5.77
CA MET A 57 5.82 24.66 -5.19
C MET A 57 5.11 23.72 -4.21
N SER A 58 5.03 22.42 -4.52
CA SER A 58 4.47 21.42 -3.60
C SER A 58 5.29 21.31 -2.31
N LEU A 59 6.63 21.38 -2.39
CA LEU A 59 7.50 21.37 -1.22
C LEU A 59 7.35 22.64 -0.37
N VAL A 60 7.25 23.82 -1.00
CA VAL A 60 6.99 25.08 -0.30
C VAL A 60 5.65 25.02 0.42
N PHE A 61 4.60 24.51 -0.24
CA PHE A 61 3.29 24.35 0.37
C PHE A 61 3.35 23.43 1.59
N VAL A 62 3.94 22.25 1.46
CA VAL A 62 4.13 21.30 2.56
C VAL A 62 4.87 21.95 3.73
N TYR A 63 5.95 22.68 3.44
CA TYR A 63 6.72 23.39 4.45
C TYR A 63 5.88 24.45 5.19
N LEU A 64 5.13 25.28 4.46
CA LEU A 64 4.29 26.32 5.05
C LEU A 64 3.16 25.73 5.88
N THR A 65 2.45 24.73 5.38
CA THR A 65 1.37 24.07 6.11
C THR A 65 1.89 23.37 7.37
N TRP A 66 3.03 22.68 7.29
CA TRP A 66 3.66 22.06 8.45
C TRP A 66 4.10 23.10 9.49
N THR A 67 4.68 24.22 9.04
CA THR A 67 5.08 25.32 9.92
C THR A 67 3.88 25.94 10.64
N ILE A 68 2.77 26.19 9.93
CA ILE A 68 1.55 26.71 10.54
C ILE A 68 1.02 25.73 11.59
N LEU A 69 0.97 24.43 11.28
CA LEU A 69 0.55 23.40 12.23
C LEU A 69 1.43 23.38 13.50
N LEU A 70 2.75 23.41 13.33
CA LEU A 70 3.71 23.44 14.45
C LEU A 70 3.56 24.68 15.34
N LEU A 71 3.27 25.84 14.75
CA LEU A 71 3.13 27.08 15.50
C LEU A 71 1.76 27.24 16.15
N SER A 72 0.73 26.58 15.60
CA SER A 72 -0.66 26.73 16.06
C SER A 72 -1.08 25.71 17.12
N HIS A 73 -0.35 24.60 17.27
CA HIS A 73 -0.76 23.47 18.11
C HIS A 73 0.37 22.93 18.97
N ASP A 74 0.02 22.40 20.14
CA ASP A 74 0.97 21.72 21.00
C ASP A 74 1.43 20.36 20.41
N PRO A 75 2.63 19.87 20.79
CA PRO A 75 3.15 18.60 20.29
C PRO A 75 2.22 17.39 20.48
N LEU A 76 1.59 17.25 21.65
CA LEU A 76 0.72 16.11 21.95
C LEU A 76 -0.53 16.12 21.05
N THR A 77 -1.12 17.30 20.82
CA THR A 77 -2.21 17.51 19.87
C THR A 77 -1.78 17.11 18.47
N LEU A 78 -0.62 17.57 17.99
CA LEU A 78 -0.14 17.22 16.64
C LEU A 78 0.13 15.73 16.48
N GLU A 79 0.70 15.08 17.50
CA GLU A 79 0.92 13.63 17.48
C GLU A 79 -0.40 12.87 17.44
N PHE A 80 -1.36 13.23 18.30
CA PHE A 80 -2.67 12.58 18.36
C PHE A 80 -3.44 12.73 17.05
N TYR A 81 -3.66 13.98 16.61
CA TYR A 81 -4.47 14.24 15.42
C TYR A 81 -3.75 13.80 14.15
N GLY A 82 -2.42 13.93 14.07
CA GLY A 82 -1.65 13.44 12.93
C GLY A 82 -1.67 11.90 12.82
N THR A 83 -1.46 11.19 13.92
CA THR A 83 -1.52 9.72 13.95
C THR A 83 -2.93 9.22 13.64
N LEU A 84 -3.96 9.82 14.24
CA LEU A 84 -5.35 9.51 13.95
C LEU A 84 -5.69 9.77 12.49
N PHE A 85 -5.33 10.95 11.96
CA PHE A 85 -5.56 11.32 10.57
C PHE A 85 -4.95 10.30 9.61
N VAL A 86 -3.67 9.96 9.81
CA VAL A 86 -2.99 8.98 8.97
C VAL A 86 -3.69 7.61 9.01
N ARG A 87 -4.02 7.11 10.20
CA ARG A 87 -4.73 5.82 10.34
C ARG A 87 -6.13 5.86 9.72
N LEU A 88 -6.84 6.97 9.80
CA LEU A 88 -8.14 7.13 9.17
C LEU A 88 -8.05 7.12 7.65
N ILE A 89 -7.16 7.92 7.07
CA ILE A 89 -7.08 8.14 5.62
C ILE A 89 -6.37 7.01 4.89
N PHE A 90 -5.29 6.45 5.46
CA PHE A 90 -4.46 5.45 4.78
C PHE A 90 -4.78 4.01 5.14
N TYR A 91 -5.61 3.77 6.17
CA TYR A 91 -6.05 2.42 6.53
C TYR A 91 -7.57 2.32 6.69
N LEU A 92 -8.16 3.00 7.68
CA LEU A 92 -9.51 2.69 8.12
C LEU A 92 -10.57 3.00 7.07
N LEU A 93 -10.56 4.21 6.51
CA LEU A 93 -11.50 4.62 5.48
C LEU A 93 -11.36 3.75 4.22
N PRO A 94 -10.16 3.57 3.63
CA PRO A 94 -9.97 2.65 2.51
C PRO A 94 -10.41 1.20 2.82
N ALA A 95 -10.08 0.68 4.00
CA ALA A 95 -10.42 -0.69 4.37
C ALA A 95 -11.94 -0.89 4.48
N LEU A 96 -12.65 0.08 5.05
CA LEU A 96 -14.11 0.08 5.12
C LEU A 96 -14.74 0.24 3.73
N LEU A 97 -14.16 1.07 2.86
CA LEU A 97 -14.62 1.20 1.46
C LEU A 97 -14.43 -0.09 0.67
N PHE A 98 -13.29 -0.77 0.82
CA PHE A 98 -13.05 -2.09 0.22
C PHE A 98 -14.07 -3.12 0.71
N LEU A 99 -14.31 -3.15 2.03
CA LEU A 99 -15.32 -4.03 2.61
C LEU A 99 -16.74 -3.70 2.11
N ALA A 100 -17.07 -2.41 2.01
CA ALA A 100 -18.36 -1.96 1.50
C ALA A 100 -18.54 -2.34 0.02
N PHE A 101 -17.52 -2.18 -0.81
CA PHE A 101 -17.51 -2.61 -2.20
C PHE A 101 -17.74 -4.13 -2.32
N ASP A 102 -17.08 -4.93 -1.48
CA ASP A 102 -17.26 -6.38 -1.45
C ASP A 102 -18.69 -6.78 -1.05
N CYS A 103 -19.34 -6.00 -0.17
CA CYS A 103 -20.71 -6.25 0.28
C CYS A 103 -21.76 -5.77 -0.72
N ILE A 104 -21.55 -4.62 -1.37
CA ILE A 104 -22.53 -3.99 -2.28
C ILE A 104 -22.47 -4.63 -3.67
N VAL A 105 -21.27 -4.92 -4.19
CA VAL A 105 -21.06 -5.42 -5.56
C VAL A 105 -20.26 -6.74 -5.57
N PRO A 106 -20.77 -7.81 -4.92
CA PRO A 106 -20.02 -9.07 -4.77
C PRO A 106 -19.69 -9.74 -6.10
N LYS A 107 -20.53 -9.54 -7.14
CA LYS A 107 -20.31 -10.09 -8.49
C LYS A 107 -19.10 -9.48 -9.20
N LEU A 108 -18.79 -8.21 -8.93
CA LEU A 108 -17.62 -7.54 -9.49
C LEU A 108 -16.39 -7.81 -8.62
N SER A 109 -16.55 -7.72 -7.30
CA SER A 109 -15.48 -8.00 -6.33
C SER A 109 -14.87 -9.40 -6.54
N LYS A 110 -15.70 -10.44 -6.72
CA LYS A 110 -15.17 -11.80 -6.98
C LYS A 110 -14.25 -11.91 -8.20
N ASN A 111 -14.34 -11.01 -9.19
CA ASN A 111 -13.50 -11.09 -10.39
C ASN A 111 -12.13 -10.42 -10.18
N VAL A 112 -12.03 -9.51 -9.20
CA VAL A 112 -10.81 -8.76 -8.87
C VAL A 112 -10.13 -9.27 -7.60
N LYS A 113 -10.67 -10.30 -6.96
CA LYS A 113 -10.06 -10.96 -5.79
C LYS A 113 -9.28 -12.20 -6.18
N ALA A 114 -8.13 -12.42 -5.53
CA ALA A 114 -7.21 -13.51 -5.85
C ALA A 114 -7.87 -14.90 -5.81
N ARG A 115 -8.70 -15.16 -4.78
CA ARG A 115 -9.48 -16.40 -4.61
C ARG A 115 -10.98 -16.23 -4.89
N GLY A 116 -11.32 -15.20 -5.64
CA GLY A 116 -12.68 -14.84 -6.02
C GLY A 116 -13.70 -14.86 -4.87
N ALA A 117 -14.75 -15.68 -5.00
CA ALA A 117 -15.86 -15.71 -4.05
C ALA A 117 -15.47 -16.15 -2.62
N ARG A 118 -14.33 -16.83 -2.44
CA ARG A 118 -13.87 -17.26 -1.11
C ARG A 118 -13.38 -16.09 -0.24
N HIS A 119 -12.94 -14.99 -0.84
CA HIS A 119 -12.54 -13.78 -0.11
C HIS A 119 -13.71 -12.84 0.21
N LEU A 120 -14.95 -13.24 -0.11
CA LEU A 120 -16.10 -12.40 0.19
C LEU A 120 -16.54 -12.58 1.65
N PRO A 121 -16.77 -11.48 2.38
CA PRO A 121 -17.17 -11.51 3.78
C PRO A 121 -18.58 -12.08 4.00
N HIS A 122 -19.36 -12.27 2.93
CA HIS A 122 -20.73 -12.77 2.98
C HIS A 122 -20.84 -14.14 3.67
N GLN A 123 -19.81 -14.98 3.56
CA GLN A 123 -19.76 -16.31 4.17
C GLN A 123 -19.82 -16.26 5.71
N LEU A 124 -19.41 -15.14 6.33
CA LEU A 124 -19.38 -14.97 7.78
C LEU A 124 -20.72 -14.50 8.36
N GLY A 125 -21.61 -13.95 7.53
CA GLY A 125 -22.87 -13.34 7.94
C GLY A 125 -22.72 -11.92 8.52
N ARG A 126 -23.76 -11.09 8.34
CA ARG A 126 -23.73 -9.64 8.65
C ARG A 126 -23.34 -9.32 10.10
N LYS A 127 -23.89 -10.06 11.07
CA LYS A 127 -23.60 -9.82 12.50
C LYS A 127 -22.11 -10.05 12.83
N ARG A 128 -21.50 -11.09 12.25
CA ARG A 128 -20.09 -11.40 12.45
C ARG A 128 -19.20 -10.36 11.81
N VAL A 129 -19.50 -9.94 10.58
CA VAL A 129 -18.75 -8.88 9.88
C VAL A 129 -18.79 -7.57 10.68
N LEU A 130 -19.96 -7.14 11.17
CA LEU A 130 -20.07 -5.95 12.01
C LEU A 130 -19.27 -6.07 13.31
N SER A 131 -19.24 -7.25 13.92
CA SER A 131 -18.40 -7.51 15.11
C SER A 131 -16.92 -7.41 14.79
N ILE A 132 -16.46 -7.98 13.66
CA ILE A 132 -15.07 -7.88 13.20
C ILE A 132 -14.71 -6.41 12.96
N VAL A 133 -15.57 -5.66 12.26
CA VAL A 133 -15.39 -4.22 12.01
C VAL A 133 -15.30 -3.44 13.32
N GLY A 134 -16.21 -3.68 14.26
CA GLY A 134 -16.22 -2.99 15.55
C GLY A 134 -14.94 -3.23 16.35
N VAL A 135 -14.45 -4.47 16.37
CA VAL A 135 -13.18 -4.81 17.03
C VAL A 135 -11.99 -4.20 16.30
N ALA A 136 -11.94 -4.27 14.97
CA ALA A 136 -10.84 -3.71 14.18
C ALA A 136 -10.74 -2.18 14.33
N VAL A 137 -11.87 -1.48 14.22
CA VAL A 137 -11.96 -0.03 14.49
C VAL A 137 -11.53 0.27 15.93
N GLY A 138 -12.05 -0.49 16.91
CA GLY A 138 -11.70 -0.35 18.32
C GLY A 138 -10.21 -0.53 18.57
N ASN A 139 -9.57 -1.51 17.94
CA ASN A 139 -8.13 -1.77 18.04
C ASN A 139 -7.30 -0.61 17.47
N VAL A 140 -7.66 -0.09 16.30
CA VAL A 140 -6.96 1.08 15.71
C VAL A 140 -7.06 2.28 16.64
N LEU A 141 -8.26 2.59 17.14
CA LEU A 141 -8.48 3.71 18.06
C LEU A 141 -7.75 3.50 19.38
N LEU A 142 -7.78 2.28 19.94
CA LEU A 142 -7.04 1.90 21.13
C LEU A 142 -5.54 2.11 20.95
N GLY A 143 -4.98 1.74 19.79
CA GLY A 143 -3.58 1.95 19.46
C GLY A 143 -3.21 3.45 19.46
N VAL A 144 -4.03 4.30 18.86
CA VAL A 144 -3.81 5.76 18.85
C VAL A 144 -3.88 6.34 20.27
N VAL A 145 -4.91 5.96 21.04
CA VAL A 145 -5.09 6.43 22.43
C VAL A 145 -3.94 5.96 23.32
N LEU A 146 -3.51 4.70 23.18
CA LEU A 146 -2.41 4.15 23.96
C LEU A 146 -1.10 4.86 23.64
N GLN A 147 -0.80 5.12 22.36
CA GLN A 147 0.41 5.82 21.95
C GLN A 147 0.50 7.20 22.61
N VAL A 148 -0.56 7.99 22.50
CA VAL A 148 -0.61 9.34 23.07
C VAL A 148 -0.66 9.30 24.60
N GLY A 149 -1.34 8.31 25.18
CA GLY A 149 -1.35 8.10 26.63
C GLY A 149 0.04 7.77 27.18
N LEU A 150 0.83 6.98 26.44
CA LEU A 150 2.22 6.69 26.78
C LEU A 150 3.11 7.92 26.64
N GLU A 151 2.96 8.69 25.56
CA GLU A 151 3.70 9.93 25.36
C GLU A 151 3.38 10.96 26.46
N TRP A 152 2.10 11.10 26.79
CA TRP A 152 1.65 11.94 27.90
C TRP A 152 2.25 11.47 29.22
N ALA A 153 2.18 10.18 29.55
CA ALA A 153 2.79 9.67 30.78
C ALA A 153 4.31 9.91 30.79
N TRP A 154 4.98 9.67 29.67
CA TRP A 154 6.43 9.84 29.53
C TRP A 154 6.88 11.29 29.75
N THR A 155 6.18 12.23 29.13
CA THR A 155 6.52 13.65 29.18
C THR A 155 6.01 14.33 30.45
N GLU A 156 4.85 13.91 30.95
CA GLU A 156 4.15 14.65 32.01
C GLU A 156 4.20 14.03 33.38
N LEU A 157 4.21 12.69 33.45
CA LEU A 157 4.39 12.00 34.73
C LEU A 157 5.88 11.88 35.04
N PHE A 158 6.68 11.46 34.05
CA PHE A 158 8.10 11.21 34.24
C PHE A 158 9.02 12.37 33.85
N HIS A 159 8.47 13.45 33.28
CA HIS A 159 9.23 14.66 32.93
C HIS A 159 10.39 14.39 31.95
N PHE A 160 10.25 13.36 31.11
CA PHE A 160 11.25 13.03 30.10
C PHE A 160 11.01 13.80 28.80
N ARG A 161 12.02 13.80 27.93
CA ARG A 161 11.87 14.33 26.56
C ARG A 161 10.92 13.44 25.75
N SER A 162 10.16 14.11 24.89
CA SER A 162 9.22 13.48 23.96
C SER A 162 9.84 12.36 23.12
N LEU A 163 9.13 11.23 22.98
CA LEU A 163 9.63 10.05 22.24
C LEU A 163 9.60 10.30 20.73
N ILE A 164 8.58 11.02 20.25
CA ILE A 164 8.49 11.47 18.86
C ILE A 164 8.89 12.94 18.80
N LYS A 165 9.99 13.25 18.13
CA LYS A 165 10.53 14.61 18.08
C LYS A 165 9.61 15.51 17.25
N ILE A 166 8.86 16.35 17.95
CA ILE A 166 8.18 17.51 17.40
C ILE A 166 9.00 18.74 17.81
N SER A 167 9.98 19.09 16.98
CA SER A 167 10.76 20.31 17.18
C SER A 167 9.86 21.52 16.94
N ARG A 168 9.81 22.47 17.89
CA ARG A 168 9.09 23.75 17.71
C ARG A 168 9.76 24.68 16.69
N ILE A 169 11.00 24.37 16.31
CA ILE A 169 11.67 25.02 15.18
C ILE A 169 11.20 24.27 13.92
N PRO A 170 10.67 24.97 12.89
CA PRO A 170 10.20 24.35 11.65
C PRO A 170 11.37 23.82 10.83
N THR A 171 11.95 22.71 11.27
CA THR A 171 12.97 21.96 10.54
C THR A 171 12.30 20.81 9.81
N MET A 172 12.38 20.80 8.49
CA MET A 172 12.03 19.62 7.72
C MET A 172 13.13 18.57 7.86
N PRO A 173 12.80 17.28 8.10
CA PRO A 173 13.80 16.22 8.05
C PRO A 173 14.36 16.12 6.62
N LEU A 174 15.68 15.97 6.51
CA LEU A 174 16.34 15.81 5.22
C LEU A 174 15.79 14.55 4.52
N PRO A 175 15.45 14.58 3.22
CA PRO A 175 14.85 13.42 2.54
C PRO A 175 15.67 12.13 2.68
N TRP A 176 17.00 12.26 2.63
CA TRP A 176 17.91 11.13 2.84
C TRP A 176 17.82 10.53 4.24
N SER A 177 17.72 11.37 5.27
CA SER A 177 17.52 10.91 6.66
C SER A 177 16.17 10.22 6.84
N VAL A 178 15.12 10.73 6.18
CA VAL A 178 13.80 10.08 6.15
C VAL A 178 13.92 8.69 5.52
N ALA A 179 14.57 8.57 4.36
CA ALA A 179 14.73 7.28 3.69
C ALA A 179 15.47 6.24 4.56
N ILE A 180 16.56 6.62 5.22
CA ILE A 180 17.31 5.74 6.14
C ILE A 180 16.41 5.32 7.32
N HIS A 181 15.73 6.27 7.95
CA HIS A 181 14.84 5.97 9.07
C HIS A 181 13.68 5.06 8.66
N LEU A 182 13.09 5.26 7.48
CA LEU A 182 12.06 4.37 6.94
C LEU A 182 12.61 2.95 6.75
N ALA A 183 13.79 2.80 6.15
CA ALA A 183 14.43 1.49 5.97
C ALA A 183 14.70 0.79 7.31
N GLN A 184 15.25 1.51 8.30
CA GLN A 184 15.41 1.01 9.67
C GLN A 184 14.08 0.63 10.31
N GLY A 185 13.04 1.45 10.09
CA GLY A 185 11.68 1.23 10.54
C GLY A 185 11.09 -0.09 10.07
N PHE A 186 11.14 -0.33 8.76
CA PHE A 186 10.65 -1.57 8.17
C PHE A 186 11.44 -2.79 8.64
N ALA A 187 12.76 -2.65 8.82
CA ALA A 187 13.60 -3.74 9.34
C ALA A 187 13.22 -4.08 10.79
N VAL A 188 13.17 -3.10 11.69
CA VAL A 188 12.82 -3.32 13.11
C VAL A 188 11.38 -3.82 13.24
N ARG A 189 10.42 -3.23 12.53
CA ARG A 189 9.02 -3.69 12.51
C ARG A 189 8.92 -5.13 12.02
N GLY A 190 9.58 -5.46 10.91
CA GLY A 190 9.55 -6.80 10.32
C GLY A 190 10.15 -7.86 11.25
N VAL A 191 11.30 -7.58 11.85
CA VAL A 191 11.97 -8.48 12.81
C VAL A 191 11.11 -8.67 14.06
N SER A 192 10.70 -7.58 14.70
CA SER A 192 9.91 -7.66 15.95
C SER A 192 8.57 -8.34 15.74
N HIS A 193 7.84 -8.00 14.67
CA HIS A 193 6.60 -8.67 14.30
C HIS A 193 6.82 -10.18 14.10
N TYR A 194 7.83 -10.58 13.33
CA TYR A 194 8.13 -11.99 13.06
C TYR A 194 8.34 -12.79 14.35
N TYR A 195 9.18 -12.29 15.26
CA TYR A 195 9.48 -13.01 16.50
C TYR A 195 8.24 -13.12 17.41
N ILE A 196 7.46 -12.04 17.52
CA ILE A 196 6.23 -12.03 18.32
C ILE A 196 5.22 -13.00 17.71
N HIS A 197 4.94 -12.88 16.42
CA HIS A 197 3.95 -13.69 15.73
C HIS A 197 4.31 -15.19 15.78
N ARG A 198 5.56 -15.54 15.44
CA ARG A 198 6.02 -16.93 15.45
C ARG A 198 6.07 -17.51 16.87
N TYR A 199 6.80 -16.88 17.78
CA TYR A 199 7.10 -17.52 19.07
C TYR A 199 6.04 -17.27 20.14
N VAL A 200 5.44 -16.08 20.16
CA VAL A 200 4.46 -15.70 21.19
C VAL A 200 3.06 -16.14 20.79
N LEU A 201 2.66 -15.93 19.53
CA LEU A 201 1.29 -16.20 19.08
C LEU A 201 1.09 -17.61 18.51
N HIS A 202 2.14 -18.28 18.01
CA HIS A 202 2.04 -19.65 17.50
C HIS A 202 2.89 -20.68 18.25
N GLY A 203 4.09 -20.31 18.72
CA GLY A 203 5.07 -21.24 19.28
C GLY A 203 4.73 -21.73 20.69
N ARG A 204 4.48 -20.82 21.63
CA ARG A 204 4.25 -21.16 23.05
C ARG A 204 2.77 -21.46 23.31
N LYS A 205 2.49 -22.41 24.22
CA LYS A 205 1.13 -22.68 24.71
C LYS A 205 0.71 -21.62 25.74
N THR A 206 0.38 -20.43 25.26
CA THR A 206 -0.02 -19.27 26.08
C THR A 206 -1.47 -18.88 25.80
N VAL A 207 -2.03 -18.08 26.70
CA VAL A 207 -3.35 -17.45 26.50
C VAL A 207 -3.35 -16.56 25.25
N LEU A 208 -2.23 -15.90 24.95
CA LEU A 208 -2.07 -15.06 23.75
C LEU A 208 -2.25 -15.87 22.47
N LYS A 209 -1.66 -17.07 22.39
CA LYS A 209 -1.89 -18.01 21.30
C LYS A 209 -3.36 -18.40 21.19
N THR A 210 -4.00 -18.76 22.30
CA THR A 210 -5.42 -19.13 22.29
C THR A 210 -6.30 -17.98 21.80
N TRP A 211 -6.02 -16.75 22.23
CA TRP A 211 -6.73 -15.57 21.76
C TRP A 211 -6.49 -15.31 20.27
N HIS A 212 -5.24 -15.40 19.81
CA HIS A 212 -4.88 -15.15 18.42
C HIS A 212 -5.58 -16.15 17.48
N LEU A 213 -5.58 -17.43 17.86
CA LEU A 213 -6.27 -18.47 17.11
C LEU A 213 -7.80 -18.30 17.10
N ARG A 214 -8.39 -17.84 18.22
CA ARG A 214 -9.86 -17.66 18.35
C ARG A 214 -10.37 -16.36 17.74
N TRP A 215 -9.51 -15.37 17.56
CA TRP A 215 -9.88 -14.05 17.02
C TRP A 215 -9.34 -13.93 15.61
N HIS A 216 -8.04 -13.71 15.44
CA HIS A 216 -7.42 -13.50 14.13
C HIS A 216 -7.67 -14.66 13.16
N HIS A 217 -7.39 -15.90 13.59
CA HIS A 217 -7.60 -17.12 12.78
C HIS A 217 -9.03 -17.69 12.88
N SER A 218 -10.00 -16.95 13.42
CA SER A 218 -11.41 -17.32 13.29
C SER A 218 -11.98 -17.01 11.91
N VAL A 219 -11.25 -16.25 11.11
CA VAL A 219 -11.56 -15.94 9.73
C VAL A 219 -10.72 -16.85 8.84
N ASP A 220 -11.36 -17.46 7.85
CA ASP A 220 -10.70 -18.41 6.95
C ASP A 220 -9.70 -17.74 6.00
N LEU A 221 -10.09 -16.59 5.44
CA LEU A 221 -9.28 -15.81 4.54
C LEU A 221 -9.37 -14.33 4.91
N PRO A 222 -8.24 -13.62 4.91
CA PRO A 222 -8.23 -12.21 5.26
C PRO A 222 -9.02 -11.38 4.24
N PHE A 223 -9.59 -10.28 4.74
CA PHE A 223 -10.12 -9.17 3.96
C PHE A 223 -9.69 -7.86 4.64
N SER A 224 -9.87 -6.72 3.98
CA SER A 224 -9.22 -5.43 4.32
C SER A 224 -9.15 -5.07 5.82
N VAL A 225 -10.26 -5.18 6.55
CA VAL A 225 -10.32 -4.83 7.99
C VAL A 225 -9.70 -5.88 8.92
N VAL A 226 -9.44 -7.10 8.43
CA VAL A 226 -8.85 -8.19 9.22
C VAL A 226 -7.42 -7.86 9.65
N ALA A 227 -6.71 -6.97 8.94
CA ALA A 227 -5.38 -6.53 9.32
C ALA A 227 -5.30 -5.95 10.75
N ALA A 228 -6.40 -5.34 11.24
CA ALA A 228 -6.53 -4.84 12.61
C ALA A 228 -7.44 -5.70 13.50
N TYR A 229 -7.94 -6.83 13.00
CA TYR A 229 -8.82 -7.73 13.75
C TYR A 229 -8.02 -8.81 14.49
N ASP A 230 -7.86 -8.63 15.79
CA ASP A 230 -7.41 -9.65 16.72
C ASP A 230 -7.92 -9.28 18.12
N HIS A 231 -7.68 -10.14 19.11
CA HIS A 231 -7.81 -9.76 20.51
C HIS A 231 -6.98 -8.50 20.79
N PRO A 232 -7.50 -7.48 21.50
CA PRO A 232 -6.84 -6.19 21.65
C PRO A 232 -5.39 -6.28 22.14
N VAL A 233 -5.12 -7.18 23.10
CA VAL A 233 -3.76 -7.42 23.61
C VAL A 233 -2.81 -7.96 22.53
N ASN A 234 -3.28 -8.87 21.68
CA ASN A 234 -2.46 -9.43 20.61
C ASN A 234 -2.24 -8.42 19.50
N TYR A 235 -3.26 -7.62 19.16
CA TYR A 235 -3.13 -6.50 18.23
C TYR A 235 -2.08 -5.51 18.73
N LEU A 236 -2.15 -5.13 20.03
CA LEU A 236 -1.19 -4.22 20.62
C LEU A 236 0.23 -4.79 20.59
N LEU A 237 0.38 -6.09 20.90
CA LEU A 237 1.68 -6.74 20.96
C LEU A 237 2.30 -7.00 19.59
N CYS A 238 1.52 -7.45 18.60
CA CYS A 238 2.04 -7.96 17.33
C CYS A 238 1.95 -6.95 16.18
N THR A 239 1.05 -5.97 16.26
CA THR A 239 0.86 -4.99 15.18
C THR A 239 1.28 -3.60 15.63
N TRP A 240 0.69 -3.12 16.73
CA TRP A 240 0.95 -1.76 17.21
C TRP A 240 2.38 -1.57 17.73
N LEU A 241 2.84 -2.45 18.63
CA LEU A 241 4.16 -2.33 19.25
C LEU A 241 5.28 -2.38 18.21
N PRO A 242 5.36 -3.38 17.30
CA PRO A 242 6.35 -3.39 16.21
C PRO A 242 6.32 -2.14 15.32
N THR A 243 5.17 -1.49 15.18
CA THR A 243 5.02 -0.28 14.34
C THR A 243 5.53 0.96 15.07
N VAL A 244 5.22 1.13 16.35
CA VAL A 244 5.62 2.31 17.14
C VAL A 244 7.07 2.20 17.63
N LEU A 245 7.54 0.99 17.94
CA LEU A 245 8.86 0.70 18.46
C LEU A 245 10.03 1.42 17.73
N PRO A 246 10.16 1.36 16.39
CA PRO A 246 11.27 2.03 15.72
C PRO A 246 11.28 3.54 15.93
N ALA A 247 10.11 4.19 15.92
CA ALA A 247 10.01 5.63 16.13
C ALA A 247 10.52 6.02 17.53
N TYR A 248 10.19 5.22 18.54
CA TYR A 248 10.61 5.45 19.92
C TYR A 248 12.09 5.13 20.14
N CYS A 249 12.61 4.05 19.55
CA CYS A 249 14.02 3.68 19.68
C CYS A 249 14.96 4.71 19.03
N PHE A 250 14.56 5.28 17.90
CA PHE A 250 15.42 6.19 17.11
C PHE A 250 15.07 7.67 17.29
N GLY A 251 14.02 7.99 18.04
CA GLY A 251 13.57 9.36 18.29
C GLY A 251 13.31 10.12 16.99
N TRP A 252 12.43 9.59 16.16
CA TRP A 252 12.14 10.13 14.83
C TRP A 252 11.45 11.49 14.87
N HIS A 253 11.61 12.25 13.78
CA HIS A 253 10.79 13.43 13.53
C HIS A 253 9.34 13.03 13.23
N ALA A 254 8.36 13.83 13.66
CA ALA A 254 6.94 13.53 13.48
C ALA A 254 6.53 13.30 12.01
N LEU A 255 7.08 14.05 11.06
CA LEU A 255 6.83 13.79 9.64
C LEU A 255 7.36 12.42 9.18
N THR A 256 8.54 11.99 9.66
CA THR A 256 9.06 10.64 9.39
C THR A 256 8.13 9.58 9.97
N TRP A 257 7.63 9.81 11.19
CA TRP A 257 6.63 8.95 11.81
C TRP A 257 5.34 8.86 10.98
N PHE A 258 4.76 9.99 10.57
CA PHE A 258 3.54 10.01 9.76
C PHE A 258 3.73 9.35 8.39
N THR A 259 4.87 9.57 7.73
CA THR A 259 5.19 8.88 6.48
C THR A 259 5.32 7.37 6.68
N PHE A 260 6.06 6.93 7.71
CA PHE A 260 6.18 5.51 8.03
C PHE A 260 4.83 4.86 8.34
N LEU A 261 4.02 5.53 9.15
CA LEU A 261 2.69 5.09 9.52
C LEU A 261 1.75 5.01 8.33
N ALA A 262 1.84 5.96 7.38
CA ALA A 262 1.05 5.93 6.15
C ALA A 262 1.45 4.74 5.25
N LEU A 263 2.76 4.51 5.07
CA LEU A 263 3.26 3.40 4.26
C LEU A 263 2.87 2.04 4.85
N THR A 264 3.05 1.85 6.16
CA THR A 264 2.65 0.61 6.85
C THR A 264 1.14 0.41 6.89
N SER A 265 0.36 1.49 7.00
CA SER A 265 -1.11 1.46 6.91
C SER A 265 -1.60 1.02 5.53
N LEU A 266 -0.98 1.53 4.46
CA LEU A 266 -1.26 1.12 3.08
C LEU A 266 -0.80 -0.32 2.83
N GLU A 267 0.37 -0.71 3.35
CA GLU A 267 0.84 -2.09 3.31
C GLU A 267 -0.21 -3.02 3.93
N GLU A 268 -0.62 -2.79 5.18
CA GLU A 268 -1.65 -3.54 5.91
C GLU A 268 -2.98 -3.62 5.14
N LEU A 269 -3.42 -2.50 4.56
CA LEU A 269 -4.61 -2.44 3.72
C LEU A 269 -4.50 -3.40 2.53
N PHE A 270 -3.44 -3.27 1.74
CA PHE A 270 -3.32 -3.98 0.47
C PHE A 270 -3.09 -5.47 0.68
N ILE A 271 -2.22 -5.85 1.62
CA ILE A 271 -1.82 -7.24 1.81
C ILE A 271 -2.93 -8.10 2.43
N PHE A 272 -3.87 -7.50 3.18
CA PHE A 272 -5.04 -8.19 3.73
C PHE A 272 -6.29 -8.04 2.84
N SER A 273 -6.31 -7.16 1.84
CA SER A 273 -7.52 -6.88 1.06
C SER A 273 -8.05 -8.07 0.23
N GLY A 274 -7.15 -8.99 -0.15
CA GLY A 274 -7.44 -10.11 -1.03
C GLY A 274 -7.64 -9.72 -2.51
N TYR A 275 -7.35 -8.47 -2.90
CA TYR A 275 -7.37 -8.04 -4.31
C TYR A 275 -6.15 -8.58 -5.07
N ASN A 276 -6.37 -8.95 -6.33
CA ASN A 276 -5.32 -9.50 -7.21
C ASN A 276 -4.53 -8.44 -7.98
N VAL A 277 -5.05 -7.21 -8.10
CA VAL A 277 -4.37 -6.07 -8.69
C VAL A 277 -3.93 -5.13 -7.58
N LEU A 278 -2.63 -5.11 -7.31
CA LEU A 278 -2.03 -4.22 -6.33
C LEU A 278 -1.06 -3.25 -7.03
N PRO A 279 -0.89 -2.02 -6.51
CA PRO A 279 0.01 -1.01 -7.11
C PRO A 279 1.48 -1.47 -7.23
N SER A 280 1.87 -2.53 -6.50
CA SER A 280 3.17 -3.19 -6.60
C SER A 280 2.98 -4.70 -6.71
N ALA A 281 3.14 -5.24 -7.92
CA ALA A 281 2.89 -6.65 -8.22
C ALA A 281 3.84 -7.61 -7.47
N ILE A 282 5.12 -7.24 -7.30
CA ILE A 282 6.09 -8.09 -6.60
C ILE A 282 5.91 -7.99 -5.09
N LEU A 283 6.04 -6.78 -4.52
CA LEU A 283 6.15 -6.62 -3.08
C LEU A 283 4.80 -6.83 -2.39
N LEU A 284 3.73 -6.20 -2.88
CA LEU A 284 2.43 -6.26 -2.22
C LEU A 284 1.66 -7.53 -2.59
N ALA A 285 1.64 -7.93 -3.88
CA ALA A 285 0.86 -9.11 -4.27
C ALA A 285 1.52 -10.41 -3.80
N GLY A 286 2.84 -10.48 -3.80
CA GLY A 286 3.59 -11.55 -3.16
C GLY A 286 3.32 -11.64 -1.65
N THR A 287 3.33 -10.49 -0.97
CA THR A 287 3.01 -10.44 0.46
C THR A 287 1.59 -10.88 0.78
N ALA A 288 0.60 -10.46 -0.02
CA ALA A 288 -0.78 -10.91 0.14
C ALA A 288 -0.89 -12.45 0.04
N ARG A 289 -0.24 -13.07 -0.95
CA ARG A 289 -0.21 -14.54 -1.09
C ARG A 289 0.40 -15.23 0.12
N ARG A 290 1.51 -14.69 0.66
CA ARG A 290 2.15 -15.25 1.85
C ARG A 290 1.23 -15.21 3.07
N ILE A 291 0.52 -14.11 3.27
CA ILE A 291 -0.45 -13.97 4.38
C ILE A 291 -1.59 -14.97 4.18
N GLU A 292 -2.17 -15.07 2.99
CA GLU A 292 -3.20 -16.09 2.72
C GLU A 292 -2.69 -17.52 3.00
N ALA A 293 -1.45 -17.83 2.60
CA ALA A 293 -0.84 -19.13 2.88
C ALA A 293 -0.58 -19.36 4.37
N HIS A 294 -0.33 -18.31 5.15
CA HIS A 294 -0.25 -18.40 6.61
C HIS A 294 -1.60 -18.83 7.20
N PHE A 295 -2.70 -18.16 6.84
CA PHE A 295 -4.05 -18.52 7.28
C PHE A 295 -4.42 -19.96 6.91
N ASP A 296 -4.12 -20.39 5.68
CA ASP A 296 -4.35 -21.76 5.24
C ASP A 296 -3.51 -22.79 6.03
N SER A 297 -2.24 -22.47 6.33
CA SER A 297 -1.35 -23.36 7.08
C SER A 297 -1.87 -23.61 8.50
N VAL A 298 -2.41 -22.58 9.14
CA VAL A 298 -2.98 -22.66 10.49
C VAL A 298 -4.29 -23.46 10.46
N LYS A 299 -5.16 -23.21 9.49
CA LYS A 299 -6.45 -23.91 9.37
C LYS A 299 -6.31 -25.39 9.01
N SER A 300 -5.35 -25.73 8.16
CA SER A 300 -5.08 -27.12 7.75
C SER A 300 -4.51 -28.00 8.89
N GLY A 301 -4.15 -27.41 10.04
CA GLY A 301 -3.50 -28.13 11.14
C GLY A 301 -2.06 -28.53 10.85
N SER A 302 -1.49 -28.05 9.75
CA SER A 302 -0.07 -28.21 9.43
C SER A 302 0.81 -27.28 10.30
N SER A 303 2.13 -27.43 10.21
CA SER A 303 3.03 -26.47 10.87
C SER A 303 2.82 -25.08 10.26
N ALA A 304 2.37 -24.12 11.08
CA ALA A 304 2.18 -22.74 10.64
C ALA A 304 3.49 -22.17 10.05
N GLY A 305 3.38 -21.43 8.94
CA GLY A 305 4.49 -20.76 8.27
C GLY A 305 4.09 -19.34 7.84
N ASN A 306 5.00 -18.59 7.22
CA ASN A 306 4.78 -17.21 6.75
C ASN A 306 4.32 -16.23 7.85
N PHE A 307 5.12 -16.07 8.90
CA PHE A 307 4.78 -15.22 10.06
C PHE A 307 5.06 -13.73 9.84
N GLY A 308 5.97 -13.36 8.94
CA GLY A 308 6.31 -11.97 8.65
C GLY A 308 5.40 -11.38 7.58
N HIS A 309 5.18 -10.06 7.64
CA HIS A 309 4.49 -9.33 6.57
C HIS A 309 5.23 -9.51 5.23
N ILE A 310 6.45 -8.97 5.09
CA ILE A 310 7.18 -9.03 3.81
C ILE A 310 7.76 -10.43 3.53
N GLY A 311 7.89 -11.31 4.53
CA GLY A 311 8.38 -12.68 4.35
C GLY A 311 9.92 -12.85 4.33
N VAL A 312 10.70 -11.77 4.51
CA VAL A 312 12.18 -11.84 4.48
C VAL A 312 12.71 -12.72 5.60
N MET A 313 12.11 -12.59 6.78
CA MET A 313 12.45 -13.41 7.93
C MET A 313 12.03 -14.87 7.74
N ASP A 314 10.89 -15.12 7.10
CA ASP A 314 10.43 -16.48 6.81
C ASP A 314 11.34 -17.21 5.83
N TYR A 315 11.79 -16.53 4.78
CA TYR A 315 12.80 -17.05 3.87
C TYR A 315 14.11 -17.32 4.60
N SER A 316 14.62 -16.34 5.35
CA SER A 316 15.93 -16.42 6.01
C SER A 316 16.00 -17.50 7.09
N LEU A 317 14.89 -17.76 7.78
CA LEU A 317 14.79 -18.72 8.90
C LEU A 317 14.09 -20.02 8.53
N GLY A 318 13.79 -20.24 7.24
CA GLY A 318 13.18 -21.47 6.73
C GLY A 318 11.77 -21.73 7.27
N THR A 319 10.98 -20.69 7.51
CA THR A 319 9.57 -20.80 7.94
C THR A 319 8.57 -20.44 6.87
N ALA A 320 9.02 -20.34 5.62
CA ALA A 320 8.11 -20.09 4.51
C ALA A 320 7.20 -21.32 4.25
N CYS A 321 5.95 -21.07 3.89
CA CYS A 321 5.05 -22.13 3.41
C CYS A 321 5.59 -22.68 2.07
N LYS A 322 5.42 -24.00 1.83
CA LYS A 322 5.94 -24.66 0.61
C LYS A 322 5.40 -23.97 -0.66
N GLY A 323 6.30 -23.50 -1.52
CA GLY A 323 5.96 -22.86 -2.80
C GLY A 323 5.31 -21.49 -2.66
N VAL A 324 5.43 -20.85 -1.49
CA VAL A 324 4.94 -19.50 -1.24
C VAL A 324 5.99 -18.72 -0.42
N ASP A 325 7.19 -18.58 -1.00
CA ASP A 325 8.26 -17.75 -0.45
C ASP A 325 8.57 -16.50 -1.31
N ILE A 326 9.53 -15.67 -0.87
CA ILE A 326 9.91 -14.46 -1.62
C ILE A 326 10.58 -14.79 -2.96
N MET A 327 11.38 -15.85 -3.01
CA MET A 327 12.10 -16.23 -4.22
C MET A 327 11.12 -16.71 -5.29
N ASP A 328 10.11 -17.47 -4.88
CA ASP A 328 8.99 -17.89 -5.73
C ASP A 328 8.29 -16.65 -6.34
N ASP A 329 8.00 -15.63 -5.53
CA ASP A 329 7.35 -14.41 -6.02
C ASP A 329 8.19 -13.64 -7.05
N VAL A 330 9.51 -13.57 -6.84
CA VAL A 330 10.43 -12.92 -7.77
C VAL A 330 10.52 -13.70 -9.08
N GLN A 331 10.55 -15.04 -9.01
CA GLN A 331 10.55 -15.91 -10.19
C GLN A 331 9.25 -15.79 -10.98
N ASP A 332 8.10 -15.81 -10.31
CA ASP A 332 6.79 -15.65 -10.92
C ASP A 332 6.66 -14.33 -11.66
N GLU A 333 7.13 -13.22 -11.05
CA GLU A 333 7.07 -11.93 -11.73
C GLU A 333 8.07 -11.82 -12.88
N ALA A 334 9.29 -12.35 -12.72
CA ALA A 334 10.26 -12.41 -13.80
C ALA A 334 9.71 -13.21 -15.01
N ALA A 335 8.97 -14.29 -14.75
CA ALA A 335 8.29 -15.06 -15.79
C ALA A 335 7.18 -14.25 -16.48
N LYS A 336 6.36 -13.49 -15.73
CA LYS A 336 5.34 -12.61 -16.31
C LYS A 336 5.93 -11.49 -17.16
N HIS A 337 6.99 -10.83 -16.69
CA HIS A 337 7.67 -9.78 -17.47
C HIS A 337 8.23 -10.34 -18.78
N ARG A 338 8.88 -11.50 -18.73
CA ARG A 338 9.36 -12.18 -19.95
C ARG A 338 8.24 -12.54 -20.91
N LEU A 339 7.07 -12.94 -20.40
CA LEU A 339 5.90 -13.22 -21.24
C LEU A 339 5.38 -11.92 -21.89
N GLN A 340 5.29 -10.84 -21.13
CA GLN A 340 4.85 -9.54 -21.64
C GLN A 340 5.78 -9.03 -22.74
N GLU A 341 7.10 -9.10 -22.53
CA GLU A 341 8.10 -8.73 -23.56
C GLU A 341 7.95 -9.55 -24.84
N ARG A 342 7.66 -10.85 -24.73
CA ARG A 342 7.42 -11.73 -25.90
C ARG A 342 6.15 -11.33 -26.65
N ILE A 343 5.08 -11.00 -25.93
CA ILE A 343 3.81 -10.55 -26.53
C ILE A 343 4.03 -9.21 -27.23
N ASP A 344 4.65 -8.24 -26.57
CA ASP A 344 4.90 -6.92 -27.14
C ASP A 344 5.79 -7.01 -28.38
N SER A 345 6.82 -7.87 -28.35
CA SER A 345 7.69 -8.15 -29.49
C SER A 345 6.94 -8.78 -30.66
N ALA A 346 6.05 -9.75 -30.39
CA ALA A 346 5.23 -10.39 -31.41
C ALA A 346 4.22 -9.43 -32.04
N VAL A 347 3.56 -8.59 -31.23
CA VAL A 347 2.64 -7.54 -31.70
C VAL A 347 3.39 -6.54 -32.57
N LYS A 348 4.57 -6.09 -32.15
CA LYS A 348 5.40 -5.18 -32.94
C LYS A 348 5.84 -5.80 -34.27
N ALA A 349 6.27 -7.06 -34.26
CA ALA A 349 6.66 -7.78 -35.47
C ALA A 349 5.47 -7.93 -36.44
N ALA A 350 4.27 -8.22 -35.94
CA ALA A 350 3.05 -8.32 -36.74
C ALA A 350 2.62 -6.96 -37.33
N LEU A 351 2.75 -5.87 -36.56
CA LEU A 351 2.48 -4.51 -37.06
C LEU A 351 3.50 -4.10 -38.14
N GLU A 352 4.78 -4.47 -37.97
CA GLU A 352 5.82 -4.22 -38.97
C GLU A 352 5.62 -5.05 -40.25
N SER A 353 5.21 -6.31 -40.15
CA SER A 353 4.89 -7.13 -41.32
C SER A 353 3.68 -6.57 -42.08
N GLN A 354 2.62 -6.19 -41.37
CA GLN A 354 1.45 -5.57 -41.97
C GLN A 354 1.80 -4.24 -42.65
N ARG A 355 2.63 -3.40 -42.01
CA ARG A 355 3.09 -2.15 -42.62
C ARG A 355 3.92 -2.38 -43.89
N LYS A 356 4.78 -3.41 -43.90
CA LYS A 356 5.56 -3.78 -45.09
C LYS A 356 4.67 -4.31 -46.22
N GLU A 357 3.64 -5.11 -45.91
CA GLU A 357 2.66 -5.57 -46.90
C GLU A 357 1.86 -4.41 -47.49
N THR A 358 1.38 -3.47 -46.67
CA THR A 358 0.68 -2.28 -47.14
C THR A 358 1.57 -1.43 -48.05
N ASN A 359 2.80 -1.14 -47.64
CA ASN A 359 3.75 -0.37 -48.45
C ASN A 359 4.10 -1.06 -49.77
N ASN A 360 4.32 -2.38 -49.76
CA ASN A 360 4.59 -3.15 -50.98
C ASN A 360 3.37 -3.16 -51.92
N SER A 361 2.15 -3.20 -51.37
CA SER A 361 0.92 -3.14 -52.16
C SER A 361 0.71 -1.76 -52.81
N GLU A 362 1.05 -0.67 -52.11
CA GLU A 362 1.01 0.70 -52.65
C GLU A 362 2.08 0.89 -53.72
N GLN A 363 3.30 0.40 -53.48
CA GLN A 363 4.41 0.49 -54.41
C GLN A 363 4.15 -0.35 -55.68
N SER A 364 3.53 -1.53 -55.55
CA SER A 364 3.10 -2.37 -56.68
C SER A 364 1.92 -1.76 -57.45
N ARG A 365 1.01 -1.02 -56.80
CA ARG A 365 -0.06 -0.28 -57.48
C ARG A 365 0.49 0.94 -58.24
N SER A 366 1.46 1.64 -57.64
CA SER A 366 2.12 2.77 -58.28
C SER A 366 2.94 2.33 -59.50
N SER A 367 3.67 1.22 -59.43
CA SER A 367 4.42 0.69 -60.57
C SER A 367 3.49 0.20 -61.69
N ALA A 368 2.42 -0.52 -61.36
CA ALA A 368 1.42 -0.95 -62.35
C ALA A 368 0.70 0.22 -63.03
N PHE A 369 0.47 1.33 -62.32
CA PHE A 369 -0.10 2.55 -62.89
C PHE A 369 0.87 3.23 -63.87
N LEU A 370 2.16 3.32 -63.52
CA LEU A 370 3.20 3.89 -64.39
C LEU A 370 3.43 3.04 -65.65
N ASP A 371 3.40 1.72 -65.54
CA ASP A 371 3.55 0.81 -66.68
C ASP A 371 2.37 0.94 -67.66
N LYS A 372 1.16 1.15 -67.13
CA LYS A 372 -0.06 1.41 -67.92
C LYS A 372 -0.05 2.77 -68.64
N LEU A 373 0.72 3.73 -68.14
CA LEU A 373 0.97 5.02 -68.81
C LEU A 373 2.09 4.91 -69.86
N GLY A 374 3.09 4.05 -69.64
CA GLY A 374 4.17 3.79 -70.60
C GLY A 374 3.78 2.89 -71.79
N GLY A 375 2.84 1.96 -71.60
CA GLY A 375 2.42 0.99 -72.62
C GLY A 375 1.47 1.52 -73.71
N ARG A 376 1.16 2.82 -73.74
CA ARG A 376 0.20 3.41 -74.70
C ARG A 376 0.86 4.18 -75.85
N SER A 377 2.14 3.93 -76.12
CA SER A 377 2.83 4.41 -77.32
C SER A 377 3.54 3.25 -78.02
N GLY A 378 2.94 2.78 -79.12
CA GLY A 378 3.63 1.93 -80.10
C GLY A 378 3.08 0.52 -80.27
N LYS A 379 2.00 0.37 -81.05
CA LYS A 379 1.93 -0.58 -82.18
C LYS A 379 0.58 -0.48 -82.90
N GLU A 380 0.61 0.22 -84.03
CA GLU A 380 -0.35 0.11 -85.13
C GLU A 380 0.12 -0.98 -86.13
N ASP A 381 -0.89 -1.63 -86.73
CA ASP A 381 -0.95 -2.21 -88.07
C ASP A 381 -0.15 -3.46 -88.46
N ALA A 382 -0.86 -4.58 -88.69
CA ALA A 382 -1.42 -4.95 -90.01
C ALA A 382 -1.49 -6.48 -90.25
N SER A 383 -2.69 -6.96 -90.67
CA SER A 383 -2.98 -8.01 -91.69
C SER A 383 -2.34 -9.41 -91.56
N ASP A 384 -2.92 -10.55 -91.96
CA ASP A 384 -4.20 -10.99 -92.52
C ASP A 384 -4.11 -12.55 -92.59
N GLY A 385 -5.27 -13.20 -92.62
CA GLY A 385 -5.62 -14.61 -92.90
C GLY A 385 -4.59 -15.75 -92.98
N GLN A 386 -4.91 -16.88 -92.34
CA GLN A 386 -5.43 -18.06 -93.05
C GLN A 386 -5.78 -19.25 -92.13
N ARG A 387 -6.52 -20.17 -92.75
CA ARG A 387 -7.44 -21.22 -92.29
C ARG A 387 -6.74 -22.59 -92.14
N ALA A 388 -7.37 -23.51 -91.39
CA ALA A 388 -7.23 -24.97 -91.40
C ALA A 388 -5.91 -25.53 -90.76
N THR A 389 -5.82 -26.67 -90.08
CA THR A 389 -6.64 -27.90 -90.04
C THR A 389 -6.26 -28.76 -88.83
N ARG A 390 -7.16 -29.69 -88.50
CA ARG A 390 -7.05 -30.86 -87.59
C ARG A 390 -5.75 -31.68 -87.68
N ARG A 391 -5.47 -32.33 -86.53
CA ARG A 391 -5.14 -33.76 -86.28
C ARG A 391 -3.69 -34.10 -85.83
N SER A 392 -3.60 -34.50 -84.54
CA SER A 392 -3.08 -35.77 -84.01
C SER A 392 -1.73 -36.33 -84.47
N GLY A 393 -0.89 -36.68 -83.48
CA GLY A 393 0.10 -37.77 -83.57
C GLY A 393 1.40 -37.38 -82.88
N ARG A 394 1.58 -37.64 -81.58
CA ARG A 394 1.99 -38.92 -80.97
C ARG A 394 3.49 -39.19 -81.12
N THR A 395 4.10 -39.27 -79.94
CA THR A 395 5.32 -39.99 -79.50
C THR A 395 6.71 -39.44 -79.83
N ARG A 396 7.40 -39.17 -78.71
CA ARG A 396 8.83 -38.93 -78.46
C ARG A 396 9.38 -37.56 -78.86
#